data_AF-A0A1Q7EM10-F1
#
_entry.id   AF-A0A1Q7EM10-F1
#
_cell.length_a   1.000
_cell.length_b   1.000
_cell.length_c   1.000
_cell.angle_alpha   90.00
_cell.angle_beta   90.00
_cell.angle_gamma   90.00
#
_symmetry.space_group_name_H-M   'P 1'
#
loop_
_entity.id
_entity.type
_entity.pdbx_description
1 polymer ?
#
loop_
_entity_poly.entity_id
_entity_poly.type
_entity_poly.pdbx_seq_one_letter_code
_entity_poly.pdbx_strand_id
1 'polypeptide(L)'
;MPPPPLWRIPRVRYERMVKKGAFDSDDRVELLDGLLVISEPQGSLHAAAVSAARATLARAFGTSFDVRVGSPVALDDTSEPEPDLAVVAGRPWDYRRGHPSKPVLAVEVAETSLAMDRLLKGSLYAGAGDREEVDGRVQAA
;
A
#
# COMPACT_ATOMS: atom_id res chain seq x y z
N MET A 1 -3.71 10.41 32.00
CA MET A 1 -5.08 10.29 31.47
C MET A 1 -5.00 9.30 30.31
N PRO A 2 -5.81 8.23 30.25
CA PRO A 2 -5.80 7.35 29.08
C PRO A 2 -6.22 8.15 27.84
N PRO A 3 -5.74 7.78 26.65
CA PRO A 3 -6.19 8.43 25.42
C PRO A 3 -7.73 8.26 25.28
N PRO A 4 -8.43 9.25 24.70
CA PRO A 4 -9.86 9.13 24.46
C PRO A 4 -10.15 7.97 23.50
N PRO A 5 -11.34 7.34 23.61
CA PRO A 5 -11.74 6.31 22.65
C PRO A 5 -11.79 6.91 21.24
N LEU A 6 -11.23 6.18 20.27
CA LEU A 6 -11.26 6.56 18.86
C LEU A 6 -12.38 5.80 18.15
N TRP A 7 -13.09 6.48 17.24
CA TRP A 7 -14.01 5.85 16.30
C TRP A 7 -13.31 5.65 14.96
N ARG A 8 -13.26 4.40 14.49
CA ARG A 8 -12.55 3.99 13.27
C ARG A 8 -13.52 3.84 12.10
N ILE A 9 -13.12 4.36 10.93
CA ILE A 9 -13.92 4.28 9.70
C ILE A 9 -13.82 2.87 9.12
N PRO A 10 -14.94 2.17 8.86
CA PRO A 10 -14.90 0.91 8.13
C PRO A 10 -14.56 1.13 6.64
N ARG A 11 -13.82 0.21 6.01
CA ARG A 11 -13.42 0.27 4.60
C ARG A 11 -14.61 0.44 3.66
N VAL A 12 -15.70 -0.30 3.86
CA VAL A 12 -16.94 -0.15 3.07
C VAL A 12 -17.56 1.26 3.17
N ARG A 13 -17.28 2.01 4.24
CA ARG A 13 -17.70 3.41 4.36
C ARG A 13 -16.74 4.32 3.60
N TYR A 14 -15.43 4.10 3.72
CA TYR A 14 -14.41 4.78 2.94
C TYR A 14 -14.60 4.62 1.43
N GLU A 15 -14.78 3.39 0.92
CA GLU A 15 -15.05 3.12 -0.51
C GLU A 15 -16.28 3.88 -1.03
N ARG A 16 -17.33 3.98 -0.20
CA ARG A 16 -18.53 4.77 -0.54
C ARG A 16 -18.26 6.26 -0.56
N MET A 17 -17.34 6.78 0.25
CA MET A 17 -16.92 8.18 0.24
C MET A 17 -16.12 8.46 -1.03
N VAL A 18 -15.14 7.62 -1.37
CA VAL A 18 -14.36 7.70 -2.62
C VAL A 18 -15.29 7.68 -3.84
N LYS A 19 -16.20 6.70 -3.91
CA LYS A 19 -17.17 6.59 -5.02
C LYS A 19 -18.08 7.82 -5.18
N LYS A 20 -18.31 8.57 -4.10
CA LYS A 20 -19.13 9.79 -4.11
C LYS A 20 -18.32 11.06 -4.36
N GLY A 21 -17.00 10.95 -4.58
CA GLY A 21 -16.12 12.10 -4.79
C GLY A 21 -15.90 12.92 -3.52
N ALA A 22 -15.82 12.27 -2.35
CA ALA A 22 -15.51 12.95 -1.11
C ALA A 22 -14.06 13.44 -1.02
N PHE A 23 -13.19 12.88 -1.87
CA PHE A 23 -11.79 13.25 -2.02
C PHE A 23 -11.50 13.55 -3.49
N ASP A 24 -10.66 14.54 -3.75
CA ASP A 24 -10.13 14.82 -5.08
C ASP A 24 -8.78 14.14 -5.31
N SER A 25 -8.17 14.38 -6.48
CA SER A 25 -6.88 13.78 -6.84
C SER A 25 -5.70 14.33 -6.04
N ASP A 26 -5.84 15.49 -5.41
CA ASP A 26 -4.78 16.15 -4.65
C ASP A 26 -4.77 15.71 -3.18
N ASP A 27 -5.89 15.22 -2.66
CA ASP A 27 -6.02 14.73 -1.28
C ASP A 27 -5.09 13.54 -0.95
N ARG A 28 -4.85 12.63 -1.91
CA ARG A 28 -3.97 11.44 -1.78
C ARG A 28 -4.16 10.68 -0.44
N VAL A 29 -5.41 10.38 -0.10
CA VAL A 29 -5.79 9.76 1.17
C VAL A 29 -5.93 8.24 1.03
N GLU A 30 -5.26 7.50 1.90
CA GLU A 30 -5.43 6.06 2.10
C GLU A 30 -6.07 5.74 3.47
N LEU A 31 -6.67 4.56 3.60
CA LEU A 31 -7.29 4.09 4.84
C LEU A 31 -6.39 3.07 5.53
N LEU A 32 -5.93 3.36 6.74
CA LEU A 32 -5.08 2.48 7.55
C LEU A 32 -5.67 2.29 8.94
N ASP A 33 -6.06 1.06 9.32
CA ASP A 33 -6.67 0.76 10.63
C ASP A 33 -7.85 1.71 10.94
N GLY A 34 -8.64 2.03 9.93
CA GLY A 34 -9.79 2.94 10.01
C GLY A 34 -9.45 4.42 10.25
N LEU A 35 -8.18 4.81 10.05
CA LEU A 35 -7.69 6.19 10.03
C LEU A 35 -7.43 6.62 8.59
N LEU A 36 -7.76 7.88 8.28
CA LEU A 36 -7.41 8.49 7.00
C LEU A 36 -6.00 9.07 7.09
N VAL A 37 -5.11 8.61 6.23
CA VAL A 37 -3.71 9.03 6.20
C VAL A 37 -3.42 9.67 4.86
N ILE A 38 -2.78 10.83 4.88
CA ILE A 38 -2.35 11.54 3.67
C ILE A 38 -1.00 10.96 3.25
N SER A 39 -0.88 10.59 1.98
CA SER A 39 0.39 10.17 1.40
C SER A 39 1.20 11.37 0.91
N GLU A 40 2.52 11.31 1.13
CA GLU A 40 3.42 12.38 0.70
C GLU A 40 3.57 12.42 -0.83
N PRO A 41 3.78 13.61 -1.43
CA PRO A 41 4.10 13.73 -2.84
C PRO A 41 5.39 12.98 -3.20
N GLN A 42 5.36 12.22 -4.29
CA GLN A 42 6.51 11.45 -4.77
C GLN A 42 7.42 12.30 -5.66
N GLY A 43 8.72 12.33 -5.32
CA GLY A 43 9.75 12.97 -6.11
C GLY A 43 10.14 12.18 -7.36
N SER A 44 10.97 12.79 -8.21
CA SER A 44 11.47 12.13 -9.43
C SER A 44 12.36 10.93 -9.12
N LEU A 45 13.11 10.97 -8.01
CA LEU A 45 13.95 9.86 -7.57
C LEU A 45 13.10 8.67 -7.11
N HIS A 46 12.07 8.92 -6.32
CA HIS A 46 11.06 7.94 -5.92
C HIS A 46 10.43 7.26 -7.12
N ALA A 47 9.93 8.04 -8.08
CA ALA A 47 9.30 7.51 -9.28
C ALA A 47 10.25 6.62 -10.12
N ALA A 48 11.53 6.99 -10.19
CA ALA A 48 12.55 6.18 -10.86
C ALA A 48 12.83 4.86 -10.11
N ALA A 49 12.94 4.91 -8.78
CA ALA A 49 13.14 3.74 -7.93
C ALA A 49 11.96 2.76 -8.01
N VAL A 50 10.73 3.25 -7.90
CA VAL A 50 9.50 2.45 -8.09
C VAL A 50 9.47 1.79 -9.46
N SER A 51 9.82 2.52 -10.52
CA SER A 51 9.86 1.99 -11.89
C SER A 51 10.89 0.85 -12.06
N ALA A 52 12.09 1.02 -11.49
CA ALA A 52 13.14 0.01 -11.52
C ALA A 52 12.77 -1.25 -10.71
N ALA A 53 12.18 -1.04 -9.53
CA ALA A 53 11.70 -2.13 -8.67
C ALA A 53 10.56 -2.91 -9.35
N ARG A 54 9.58 -2.22 -9.95
CA ARG A 54 8.51 -2.85 -10.74
C ARG A 54 9.06 -3.78 -11.82
N ALA A 55 10.00 -3.30 -12.63
CA ALA A 55 10.58 -4.08 -13.72
C ALA A 55 11.32 -5.33 -13.20
N THR A 56 11.96 -5.23 -12.04
CA THR A 56 12.65 -6.35 -11.38
C THR A 56 11.65 -7.38 -10.84
N LEU A 57 10.61 -6.93 -10.14
CA LEU A 57 9.57 -7.81 -9.60
C LEU A 57 8.79 -8.52 -10.72
N ALA A 58 8.44 -7.83 -11.80
CA ALA A 58 7.72 -8.42 -12.92
C ALA A 58 8.52 -9.57 -13.57
N ARG A 59 9.85 -9.43 -13.65
CA ARG A 59 10.73 -10.51 -14.10
C ARG A 59 10.84 -11.66 -13.11
N ALA A 60 10.91 -11.37 -11.81
CA ALA A 60 11.10 -12.37 -10.78
C ALA A 60 9.85 -13.25 -10.57
N PHE A 61 8.66 -12.65 -10.57
CA PHE A 61 7.39 -13.36 -10.34
C PHE A 61 6.76 -13.91 -11.63
N GLY A 62 7.14 -13.39 -12.80
CA GLY A 62 6.63 -13.85 -14.09
C GLY A 62 5.16 -13.47 -14.32
N THR A 63 4.49 -14.19 -15.23
CA THR A 63 3.15 -13.83 -15.74
C THR A 63 1.97 -14.37 -14.90
N SER A 64 2.26 -15.15 -13.87
CA SER A 64 1.25 -15.67 -12.93
C SER A 64 0.91 -14.66 -11.82
N PHE A 65 1.61 -13.53 -11.77
CA PHE A 65 1.43 -12.47 -10.80
C PHE A 65 1.32 -11.11 -11.50
N ASP A 66 0.55 -10.22 -10.90
CA ASP A 66 0.43 -8.82 -11.29
C ASP A 66 1.25 -7.95 -10.33
N VAL A 67 2.10 -7.10 -10.89
CA VAL A 67 2.87 -6.09 -10.14
C VAL A 67 2.20 -4.74 -10.33
N ARG A 68 1.49 -4.33 -9.29
CA ARG A 68 0.67 -3.13 -9.21
C ARG A 68 1.50 -1.98 -8.65
N VAL A 69 1.31 -0.77 -9.20
CA VAL A 69 2.03 0.45 -8.77
C VAL A 69 1.01 1.41 -8.18
N GLY A 70 1.26 1.92 -6.96
CA GLY A 70 0.42 2.94 -6.30
C GLY A 70 -1.08 2.62 -6.41
N SER A 71 -1.45 1.39 -6.04
CA SER A 71 -2.81 0.87 -6.29
C SER A 71 -3.38 0.30 -4.99
N PRO A 72 -4.67 0.54 -4.70
CA PRO A 72 -5.26 0.08 -3.46
C PRO A 72 -5.22 -1.45 -3.29
N VAL A 73 -5.02 -1.87 -2.04
CA VAL A 73 -5.08 -3.26 -1.56
C VAL A 73 -6.06 -3.32 -0.39
N ALA A 74 -7.15 -4.05 -0.52
CA ALA A 74 -8.19 -4.16 0.50
C ALA A 74 -7.83 -5.21 1.56
N LEU A 75 -6.86 -4.90 2.42
CA LEU A 75 -6.28 -5.83 3.40
C LEU A 75 -7.32 -6.40 4.38
N ASP A 76 -8.15 -5.55 4.98
CA ASP A 76 -9.15 -5.96 5.96
C ASP A 76 -10.37 -5.01 5.97
N ASP A 77 -11.32 -5.18 6.90
CA ASP A 77 -12.53 -4.37 6.99
C ASP A 77 -12.32 -2.90 7.39
N THR A 78 -11.08 -2.53 7.70
CA THR A 78 -10.65 -1.22 8.19
C THR A 78 -9.43 -0.67 7.46
N SER A 79 -8.79 -1.42 6.57
CA SER A 79 -7.54 -1.03 5.91
C SER A 79 -7.60 -1.23 4.40
N GLU A 80 -7.35 -0.16 3.66
CA GLU A 80 -7.17 -0.13 2.21
C GLU A 80 -5.98 0.78 1.85
N PRO A 81 -4.74 0.32 2.11
CA PRO A 81 -3.53 1.05 1.73
C PRO A 81 -3.29 1.11 0.22
N GLU A 82 -2.49 2.10 -0.19
CA GLU A 82 -1.93 2.24 -1.54
C GLU A 82 -0.39 2.14 -1.51
N PRO A 83 0.18 0.93 -1.38
CA PRO A 83 1.64 0.77 -1.37
C PRO A 83 2.24 1.19 -2.72
N ASP A 84 3.50 1.64 -2.70
CA ASP A 84 4.22 1.99 -3.92
C ASP A 84 4.21 0.85 -4.94
N LEU A 85 4.45 -0.38 -4.46
CA LEU A 85 4.28 -1.59 -5.25
C LEU A 85 3.57 -2.69 -4.45
N ALA A 86 2.69 -3.43 -5.11
CA ALA A 86 2.12 -4.65 -4.60
C ALA A 86 2.22 -5.77 -5.64
N VAL A 87 2.63 -6.97 -5.20
CA VAL A 87 2.60 -8.18 -6.03
C VAL A 87 1.42 -9.03 -5.57
N VAL A 88 0.56 -9.42 -6.51
CA VAL A 88 -0.64 -10.22 -6.23
C VAL A 88 -0.74 -11.37 -7.23
N ALA A 89 -1.30 -12.50 -6.80
CA ALA A 89 -1.51 -13.63 -7.71
C ALA A 89 -2.55 -13.29 -8.80
N GLY A 90 -2.41 -13.86 -9.99
CA GLY A 90 -3.35 -13.67 -11.09
C GLY A 90 -2.98 -12.53 -12.03
N ARG A 91 -3.98 -11.96 -12.69
CA ARG A 91 -3.84 -10.97 -13.77
C ARG A 91 -4.60 -9.68 -13.44
N PRO A 92 -4.25 -8.54 -14.06
CA PRO A 92 -4.91 -7.26 -13.79
C PRO A 92 -6.45 -7.30 -13.86
N TRP A 93 -7.00 -8.02 -14.84
CA TRP A 93 -8.45 -8.09 -15.08
C TRP A 93 -9.23 -8.97 -14.09
N ASP A 94 -8.53 -9.77 -13.27
CA ASP A 94 -9.14 -10.56 -12.20
C ASP A 94 -9.71 -9.64 -11.10
N TYR A 95 -9.12 -8.45 -10.94
CA TYR A 95 -9.45 -7.45 -9.91
C TYR A 95 -10.38 -6.33 -10.39
N ARG A 96 -11.04 -6.50 -11.54
CA ARG A 96 -11.93 -5.45 -12.12
C ARG A 96 -13.16 -5.10 -11.27
N ARG A 97 -13.52 -5.96 -10.31
CA ARG A 97 -14.69 -5.79 -9.43
C ARG A 97 -14.32 -5.42 -7.99
N GLY A 98 -13.03 -5.36 -7.66
CA GLY A 98 -12.56 -5.09 -6.32
C GLY A 98 -11.05 -5.30 -6.19
N HIS A 99 -10.47 -4.61 -5.23
CA HIS A 99 -9.03 -4.65 -4.97
C HIS A 99 -8.60 -6.02 -4.41
N PRO A 100 -7.36 -6.45 -4.70
CA PRO A 100 -6.78 -7.63 -4.06
C PRO A 100 -6.75 -7.44 -2.54
N SER A 101 -7.00 -8.51 -1.78
CA SER A 101 -6.93 -8.50 -0.31
C SER A 101 -5.73 -9.26 0.25
N LYS A 102 -5.01 -10.01 -0.59
CA LYS A 102 -3.89 -10.86 -0.20
C LYS A 102 -2.69 -10.62 -1.12
N PRO A 103 -1.96 -9.51 -0.96
CA PRO A 103 -0.69 -9.35 -1.63
C PRO A 103 0.29 -10.42 -1.14
N VAL A 104 1.14 -10.93 -2.04
CA VAL A 104 2.28 -11.77 -1.66
C VAL A 104 3.51 -10.95 -1.32
N LEU A 105 3.52 -9.67 -1.72
CA LEU A 105 4.54 -8.69 -1.38
C LEU A 105 3.93 -7.29 -1.47
N ALA A 106 4.22 -6.44 -0.49
CA ALA A 106 4.03 -5.00 -0.54
C ALA A 106 5.40 -4.33 -0.36
N VAL A 107 5.69 -3.31 -1.14
CA VAL A 107 6.96 -2.56 -1.10
C VAL A 107 6.64 -1.09 -0.97
N GLU A 108 7.34 -0.44 -0.05
CA GLU A 108 7.38 1.02 0.09
C GLU A 108 8.80 1.48 -0.22
N VAL A 109 8.92 2.53 -1.02
CA VAL A 109 10.17 3.20 -1.36
C VAL A 109 10.27 4.45 -0.50
N ALA A 110 11.43 4.66 0.12
CA ALA A 110 11.67 5.84 0.95
C ALA A 110 12.86 6.63 0.38
N GLU A 111 12.66 7.93 0.10
CA GLU A 111 13.76 8.85 -0.23
C GLU A 111 14.47 9.39 1.03
N THR A 112 13.72 9.54 2.14
CA THR A 112 14.27 9.97 3.44
C THR A 112 14.21 8.82 4.46
N SER A 113 14.39 9.10 5.75
CA SER A 113 14.74 8.07 6.74
C SER A 113 13.70 6.94 6.80
N LEU A 114 14.09 5.79 6.24
CA LEU A 114 13.39 4.51 6.27
C LEU A 114 12.89 4.11 7.67
N ALA A 115 13.56 4.59 8.73
CA ALA A 115 13.16 4.34 10.12
C ALA A 115 11.84 5.03 10.50
N MET A 116 11.59 6.26 10.03
CA MET A 116 10.36 7.00 10.34
C MET A 116 9.17 6.45 9.54
N ASP A 117 9.38 6.14 8.25
CA ASP A 117 8.35 5.53 7.40
C ASP A 117 7.94 4.15 7.90
N ARG A 118 8.90 3.35 8.39
CA ARG A 118 8.63 2.06 9.03
C ARG A 118 7.86 2.20 10.35
N LEU A 119 8.13 3.25 11.14
CA LEU A 119 7.42 3.46 12.41
C LEU A 119 5.98 3.92 12.20
N LEU A 120 5.75 4.83 11.24
CA LEU A 120 4.43 5.40 10.98
C LEU A 120 3.57 4.51 10.09
N LYS A 121 4.05 4.16 8.90
CA LYS A 121 3.30 3.32 7.97
C LYS A 121 3.52 1.84 8.27
N GLY A 122 4.77 1.41 8.49
CA GLY A 122 5.08 -0.01 8.70
C GLY A 122 4.32 -0.66 9.88
N SER A 123 4.09 0.06 10.98
CA SER A 123 3.27 -0.44 12.09
C SER A 123 1.77 -0.53 11.75
N LEU A 124 1.26 0.38 10.92
CA LEU A 124 -0.12 0.37 10.41
C LEU A 124 -0.33 -0.74 9.37
N TYR A 125 0.65 -0.98 8.50
CA TYR A 125 0.65 -2.11 7.55
C TYR A 125 0.80 -3.46 8.26
N ALA A 126 1.64 -3.55 9.29
CA ALA A 126 1.89 -4.79 10.04
C ALA A 126 0.69 -5.22 10.92
N GLY A 127 -0.23 -4.31 11.23
CA GLY A 127 -1.49 -4.64 11.91
C GLY A 127 -2.53 -5.31 11.01
N ALA A 128 -2.39 -5.20 9.69
CA ALA A 128 -3.42 -5.54 8.70
C ALA A 128 -3.14 -6.80 7.86
N GLY A 129 -1.98 -7.46 8.02
CA GLY A 129 -1.63 -8.67 7.26
C GLY A 129 -0.75 -9.65 8.06
N ASP A 130 -1.10 -10.94 8.02
CA ASP A 130 -0.31 -12.01 8.62
C ASP A 130 1.11 -12.04 8.03
N ARG A 131 2.09 -12.14 8.94
CA ARG A 131 3.55 -12.04 8.73
C ARG A 131 4.11 -12.89 7.57
N GLU A 132 4.89 -12.25 6.69
CA GLU A 132 6.17 -12.79 6.21
C GLU A 132 7.10 -11.62 5.80
N GLU A 133 8.19 -11.45 6.55
CA GLU A 133 9.17 -10.38 6.39
C GLU A 133 10.35 -10.92 5.57
N VAL A 134 10.59 -10.36 4.38
CA VAL A 134 11.85 -10.58 3.65
C VAL A 134 12.74 -9.37 3.87
N ASP A 135 13.73 -9.52 4.75
CA ASP A 135 14.79 -8.53 5.00
C ASP A 135 15.69 -8.39 3.77
N GLY A 136 15.27 -7.52 2.84
CA GLY A 136 16.02 -7.22 1.62
C GLY A 136 17.10 -6.18 1.87
N ARG A 137 18.22 -6.58 2.49
CA ARG A 137 19.49 -5.87 2.24
C ARG A 137 19.85 -6.09 0.79
N VAL A 138 19.60 -5.10 -0.07
CA VAL A 138 20.29 -5.00 -1.36
C VAL A 138 21.75 -4.65 -1.05
N GLN A 139 22.57 -5.67 -0.80
CA GLN A 139 24.02 -5.55 -0.92
C GLN A 139 24.37 -5.78 -2.38
N ALA A 140 25.02 -4.78 -2.96
CA ALA A 140 25.65 -4.88 -4.27
C ALA A 140 26.70 -6.00 -4.27
N ALA A 141 26.59 -6.89 -5.25
CA ALA A 141 27.69 -7.61 -5.90
C ALA A 141 27.30 -7.82 -7.37
#